data_AF-A0A3A9AQQ4-F1
#
_entry.id   AF-A0A3A9AQQ4-F1
#
_cell.length_a   1.000
_cell.length_b   1.000
_cell.length_c   1.000
_cell.angle_alpha   90.00
_cell.angle_beta   90.00
_cell.angle_gamma   90.00
#
_symmetry.space_group_name_H-M   'P 1'
#
loop_
_entity.id
_entity.type
_entity.pdbx_description
1 polymer ?
#
loop_
_entity_poly.entity_id
_entity_poly.type
_entity_poly.pdbx_seq_one_letter_code
_entity_poly.pdbx_strand_id
1 'polypeptide(L)'
;MEKYLYVQGFCKETHYMGLQPAAYIREEQDPFYVKSHMACDCVGGECKMSRTCDLLKDAPDVIEPEKEWRLREKMKGTKLL
;
A
#
# COMPACT_ATOMS: atom_id res chain seq x y z
N MET A 1 5.84 4.25 12.10
CA MET A 1 5.03 3.00 11.95
C MET A 1 4.52 2.93 10.52
N GLU A 2 4.71 1.80 9.83
CA GLU A 2 4.22 1.60 8.45
C GLU A 2 2.95 0.73 8.45
N LYS A 3 1.93 1.14 7.71
CA LYS A 3 0.69 0.38 7.48
C LYS A 3 0.27 0.50 6.01
N TYR A 4 -0.72 -0.29 5.61
CA TYR A 4 -1.12 -0.40 4.21
C TYR A 4 -2.61 -0.14 4.01
N LEU A 5 -2.92 0.68 3.01
CA LEU A 5 -4.26 0.76 2.43
C LEU A 5 -4.30 -0.11 1.19
N TYR A 6 -5.31 -0.97 1.08
CA TYR A 6 -5.48 -1.84 -0.07
C TYR A 6 -6.37 -1.16 -1.11
N VAL A 7 -5.77 -0.78 -2.23
CA VAL A 7 -6.45 -0.11 -3.35
C VAL A 7 -6.81 -1.16 -4.40
N GLN A 8 -8.08 -1.23 -4.78
CA GLN A 8 -8.50 -2.14 -5.84
C GLN A 8 -8.11 -1.57 -7.20
N GLY A 9 -7.45 -2.39 -8.03
CA GLY A 9 -7.07 -1.95 -9.38
C GLY A 9 -6.33 -2.99 -10.20
N PHE A 10 -6.10 -2.64 -11.47
CA PHE A 10 -5.35 -3.45 -12.42
C PHE A 10 -3.86 -3.08 -12.38
N CYS A 11 -2.99 -4.06 -12.12
CA CYS A 11 -1.55 -3.88 -12.19
C CYS A 11 -1.06 -4.09 -13.63
N LYS A 12 -0.44 -3.06 -14.23
CA LYS A 12 0.09 -3.12 -15.60
C LYS A 12 1.29 -4.06 -15.75
N GLU A 13 2.09 -4.23 -14.70
CA GLU A 13 3.28 -5.12 -14.73
C GLU A 13 2.87 -6.59 -14.73
N THR A 14 1.99 -6.99 -13.81
CA THR A 14 1.58 -8.40 -13.65
C THR A 14 0.32 -8.76 -14.44
N HIS A 15 -0.31 -7.78 -15.08
CA HIS A 15 -1.58 -7.92 -15.81
C HIS A 15 -2.70 -8.55 -14.98
N TYR A 16 -2.76 -8.24 -13.68
CA TYR A 16 -3.72 -8.82 -12.74
C TYR A 16 -4.57 -7.76 -12.04
N MET A 17 -5.86 -8.04 -11.90
CA MET A 17 -6.79 -7.20 -11.13
C MET A 17 -6.88 -7.71 -9.69
N GLY A 18 -6.62 -6.84 -8.72
CA GLY A 18 -6.64 -7.22 -7.32
C GLY A 18 -6.51 -6.05 -6.35
N LEU A 19 -6.23 -6.36 -5.09
CA LEU A 19 -5.98 -5.39 -4.04
C LEU A 19 -4.47 -5.12 -3.94
N GLN A 20 -4.07 -3.91 -4.30
CA GLN A 20 -2.67 -3.48 -4.31
C GLN A 20 -2.38 -2.68 -3.03
N PRO A 21 -1.32 -3.03 -2.27
CA PRO A 21 -1.00 -2.33 -1.03
C PRO A 21 -0.28 -1.01 -1.30
N ALA A 22 -0.89 0.10 -0.88
CA ALA A 22 -0.23 1.40 -0.77
C ALA A 22 0.26 1.57 0.68
N ALA A 23 1.57 1.78 0.86
CA ALA A 23 2.21 1.98 2.15
C ALA A 23 2.00 3.42 2.64
N TYR A 24 1.73 3.54 3.93
CA TYR A 24 1.62 4.80 4.65
C TYR A 24 2.50 4.76 5.89
N ILE A 25 3.19 5.86 6.16
CA ILE A 25 4.11 5.99 7.29
C ILE A 25 3.57 7.08 8.22
N ARG A 26 3.57 6.78 9.52
CA ARG A 26 3.33 7.75 10.59
C ARG A 26 4.59 7.87 11.45
N GLU A 27 5.11 9.09 11.59
CA GLU A 27 6.18 9.41 12.54
C GLU A 27 5.61 9.44 13.97
N GLU A 28 6.42 9.17 14.99
CA GLU A 28 5.93 8.99 16.38
C GLU A 28 5.18 10.20 16.95
N GLN A 29 5.45 11.41 16.43
CA GLN A 29 4.89 12.67 16.90
C GLN A 29 3.77 13.21 16.00
N ASP A 30 3.51 12.55 14.86
CA ASP A 30 2.49 12.96 13.90
C ASP A 30 1.23 12.11 14.09
N PRO A 31 0.03 12.70 14.23
CA PRO A 31 -1.20 11.92 14.29
C PRO A 31 -1.55 11.27 12.94
N PHE A 32 -1.04 11.80 11.82
CA PHE A 32 -1.43 11.42 10.47
C PHE A 32 -0.56 10.31 9.88
N TYR A 33 -1.17 9.49 9.03
CA TYR A 33 -0.46 8.57 8.15
C TYR A 33 -0.29 9.21 6.77
N VAL A 34 0.95 9.32 6.30
CA VAL A 34 1.29 9.93 5.00
C VAL A 34 1.62 8.84 3.99
N LYS A 35 1.04 8.95 2.79
CA LYS A 35 1.26 8.02 1.67
C LYS A 35 2.75 8.03 1.26
N SER A 36 3.33 6.85 1.10
CA SER A 36 4.75 6.69 0.81
C SER A 36 5.00 6.08 -0.58
N HIS A 37 4.58 4.83 -0.80
CA HIS A 37 4.84 4.09 -2.04
C HIS A 37 3.89 2.89 -2.18
N MET A 38 3.84 2.27 -3.35
CA MET A 38 3.22 0.95 -3.51
C MET A 38 4.15 -0.14 -2.99
N ALA A 39 3.65 -0.98 -2.09
CA ALA A 39 4.37 -2.10 -1.49
C ALA A 39 3.98 -3.45 -2.12
N CYS A 40 3.74 -3.47 -3.43
CA CYS A 40 3.35 -4.67 -4.17
C CYS A 40 4.47 -5.71 -4.16
N ASP A 41 4.14 -6.96 -3.85
CA ASP A 41 5.02 -8.11 -4.11
C ASP A 41 4.80 -8.53 -5.59
N CYS A 42 5.62 -8.01 -6.50
CA CYS A 42 5.56 -8.41 -7.90
C CYS A 42 6.18 -9.80 -8.09
N VAL A 43 5.70 -10.54 -9.10
CA VAL A 43 6.29 -11.82 -9.48
C VAL A 43 7.73 -11.57 -9.94
N GLY A 44 8.71 -11.95 -9.11
CA GLY A 44 10.14 -11.87 -9.45
C GLY A 44 10.93 -10.68 -8.90
N GLY A 45 10.37 -9.85 -8.00
CA GLY A 45 11.15 -8.83 -7.28
C GLY A 45 10.39 -7.54 -6.96
N GLU A 46 11.13 -6.45 -6.78
CA GLU A 46 10.58 -5.14 -6.46
C GLU A 46 9.90 -4.48 -7.68
N CYS A 47 8.75 -3.85 -7.44
CA CYS A 47 8.05 -3.07 -8.45
C CYS A 47 8.82 -1.78 -8.77
N LYS A 48 9.34 -1.64 -10.00
CA LYS A 48 10.05 -0.44 -10.46
C LYS A 48 9.17 0.82 -10.50
N MET A 49 7.85 0.63 -10.55
CA MET A 49 6.87 1.71 -10.57
C MET A 49 6.32 2.06 -9.18
N SER A 50 6.94 1.57 -8.09
CA SER A 50 6.40 1.70 -6.73
C SER A 50 6.04 3.15 -6.34
N ARG A 51 6.77 4.15 -6.84
CA ARG A 51 6.51 5.58 -6.56
C ARG A 51 5.70 6.32 -7.63
N THR A 52 5.54 5.73 -8.82
CA THR A 52 4.90 6.38 -9.97
C THR A 52 3.65 5.65 -10.46
N CYS A 53 3.28 4.56 -9.77
CA CYS A 53 2.11 3.74 -10.07
C CYS A 53 0.83 4.58 -10.04
N ASP A 54 -0.04 4.39 -11.04
CA ASP A 54 -1.31 5.12 -11.14
C ASP A 54 -2.22 4.83 -9.93
N LEU A 55 -2.22 3.60 -9.42
CA LEU A 55 -2.99 3.24 -8.21
C LEU A 55 -2.50 3.95 -6.94
N LEU A 56 -1.24 4.37 -6.90
CA LEU A 56 -0.73 5.21 -5.80
C LEU A 56 -1.24 6.64 -5.91
N LYS A 57 -1.38 7.15 -7.14
CA LYS A 57 -1.90 8.51 -7.39
C LYS A 57 -3.35 8.63 -6.94
N ASP A 58 -4.14 7.58 -7.15
CA ASP A 58 -5.56 7.54 -6.78
C ASP A 58 -5.78 7.36 -5.26
N ALA A 59 -4.77 6.87 -4.54
CA ALA A 59 -4.82 6.75 -3.09
C ALA A 59 -4.71 8.14 -2.42
N PRO A 60 -5.41 8.40 -1.30
CA PRO A 60 -5.32 9.70 -0.61
C PRO A 60 -3.89 9.98 -0.12
N ASP A 61 -3.45 11.24 -0.14
CA ASP A 61 -2.09 11.57 0.32
C ASP A 61 -1.92 11.41 1.84
N VAL A 62 -3.01 11.60 2.59
CA VAL A 62 -3.04 11.52 4.05
C VAL A 62 -4.24 10.72 4.53
N ILE A 63 -4.04 9.90 5.56
CA ILE A 63 -5.11 9.24 6.30
C ILE A 63 -5.18 9.82 7.72
N GLU A 64 -6.32 10.42 8.03
CA GLU A 64 -6.62 10.97 9.36
C GLU A 64 -6.78 9.87 10.42
N PRO A 65 -6.47 10.14 11.70
CA PRO A 65 -6.55 9.16 12.79
C PRO A 65 -7.87 8.39 12.86
N GLU A 66 -9.00 9.08 12.67
CA GLU A 66 -10.35 8.49 12.68
C GLU A 66 -10.60 7.49 11.54
N LYS A 67 -9.75 7.50 10.51
CA LYS A 67 -9.79 6.59 9.36
C LYS A 67 -8.68 5.53 9.42
N GLU A 68 -7.88 5.48 10.50
CA GLU A 68 -6.81 4.49 10.69
C GLU A 68 -7.33 3.04 10.58
N TRP A 69 -8.59 2.79 10.94
CA TRP A 69 -9.24 1.47 10.80
C TRP A 69 -9.29 0.94 9.36
N ARG A 70 -9.04 1.78 8.34
CA ARG A 70 -8.92 1.35 6.94
C ARG A 70 -7.56 0.75 6.61
N LEU A 71 -6.55 1.07 7.40
CA LEU A 71 -5.20 0.58 7.25
C LEU A 71 -5.05 -0.81 7.85
N ARG A 72 -4.07 -1.58 7.35
CA ARG A 72 -3.75 -2.93 7.80
C ARG A 72 -2.25 -3.05 8.03
N GLU A 73 -1.87 -3.96 8.92
CA GLU A 73 -0.49 -4.45 8.99
C GLU A 73 -0.14 -5.23 7.71
N LYS A 74 1.15 -5.39 7.39
CA LYS A 74 1.55 -6.23 6.25
C LYS A 74 1.03 -7.65 6.52
N MET A 75 0.14 -8.14 5.66
CA MET A 75 -0.24 -9.55 5.74
C MET A 75 0.99 -10.39 5.40
N LYS A 76 1.65 -10.96 6.42
CA LYS A 76 2.61 -12.04 6.21
C LYS A 76 1.78 -13.22 5.72
N GLY A 77 1.85 -13.52 4.43
CA GLY A 77 1.13 -14.65 3.85
C GLY A 77 1.30 -15.87 4.75
N THR A 78 0.20 -16.45 5.20
CA THR A 78 0.22 -17.77 5.82
C THR A 78 0.89 -18.67 4.80
N LYS A 79 2.07 -19.23 5.11
CA LYS A 79 2.60 -20.34 4.31
C LYS A 79 1.50 -21.38 4.31
N LEU A 80 0.85 -21.58 3.17
CA LEU A 80 0.08 -22.80 2.93
C LEU A 80 1.12 -23.92 3.04
N LEU A 81 1.01 -24.68 4.14
CA LEU A 81 1.78 -25.90 4.38
C LEU A 81 1.47 -26.92 3.29
#